data_AF-A0A7L3BJP2-F1
#
_entry.id   AF-A0A7L3BJP2-F1
#
_cell.length_a   1.000
_cell.length_b   1.000
_cell.length_c   1.000
_cell.angle_alpha   90.00
_cell.angle_beta   90.00
_cell.angle_gamma   90.00
#
_symmetry.space_group_name_H-M   'P 1'
#
loop_
_entity.id
_entity.type
_entity.pdbx_description
1 polymer ?
#
loop_
_entity_poly.entity_id
_entity_poly.type
_entity_poly.pdbx_seq_one_letter_code
_entity_poly.pdbx_strand_id
1 'polypeptide(L)'
;MTLTHSCNTPWADNWLVDTGDEPPLHHGLSPFGKTVLEEMNRLGMIVDLAHVSMETMKVVLSLSKAPVIFSHSSAYSLCPHRRNVPDDVLRMVASTGSLVMVNFYNAYVTCGDTATLADVADHMDHVKKTAGAQAVGFGGDYDGVT
;
A
#
# COMPACT_ATOMS: atom_id res chain seq x y z
N MET A 1 -10.66 4.85 3.32
CA MET A 1 -11.07 4.65 1.92
C MET A 1 -9.84 4.30 1.12
N THR A 2 -9.85 3.16 0.44
CA THR A 2 -8.81 2.76 -0.50
C THR A 2 -8.92 3.64 -1.74
N LEU A 3 -7.84 4.35 -2.12
CA LEU A 3 -7.93 5.39 -3.15
C LEU A 3 -8.24 4.83 -4.55
N THR A 4 -7.78 3.62 -4.82
CA THR A 4 -8.06 2.86 -6.03
C THR A 4 -8.34 1.40 -5.67
N HIS A 5 -8.89 0.63 -6.59
CA HIS A 5 -8.76 -0.83 -6.58
C HIS A 5 -7.76 -1.20 -7.70
N SER A 6 -7.91 -2.35 -8.36
CA SER A 6 -7.14 -2.71 -9.56
C SER A 6 -7.65 -2.00 -10.83
N CYS A 7 -7.79 -0.68 -10.76
CA CYS A 7 -8.10 0.20 -11.88
C CYS A 7 -7.83 1.67 -11.51
N ASN A 8 -7.41 2.47 -12.48
CA ASN A 8 -7.27 3.91 -12.29
C ASN A 8 -8.64 4.57 -12.02
N THR A 9 -8.64 5.61 -11.18
CA THR A 9 -9.77 6.55 -11.11
C THR A 9 -9.43 7.80 -11.93
N PRO A 10 -10.40 8.69 -12.21
CA PRO A 10 -10.09 10.00 -12.79
C PRO A 10 -9.20 10.91 -11.92
N TRP A 11 -8.73 10.44 -10.75
CA TRP A 11 -7.99 11.26 -9.80
C TRP A 11 -6.83 10.56 -9.06
N ALA A 12 -6.63 9.25 -9.22
CA ALA A 12 -5.52 8.51 -8.65
C ALA A 12 -5.12 7.30 -9.53
N ASP A 13 -3.82 6.99 -9.56
CA ASP A 13 -3.26 5.87 -10.31
C ASP A 13 -3.12 4.60 -9.45
N ASN A 14 -3.42 3.45 -10.04
CA ASN A 14 -3.41 2.13 -9.38
C ASN A 14 -2.15 1.30 -9.68
N TRP A 15 -1.98 0.20 -8.93
CA TRP A 15 -0.80 -0.66 -8.94
C TRP A 15 -0.50 -1.34 -10.29
N LEU A 16 -1.50 -1.53 -11.16
CA LEU A 16 -1.31 -2.06 -12.53
C LEU A 16 -0.47 -1.11 -13.41
N VAL A 17 -0.34 0.16 -13.01
CA VAL A 17 0.60 1.09 -13.66
C VAL A 17 2.05 0.62 -13.48
N ASP A 18 2.39 0.02 -12.33
CA ASP A 18 3.75 -0.43 -12.05
C ASP A 18 4.07 -1.79 -12.69
N THR A 19 3.07 -2.51 -13.22
CA THR A 19 3.27 -3.71 -14.06
C THR A 19 3.36 -3.37 -15.53
N GLY A 20 2.87 -2.18 -15.93
CA GLY A 20 2.74 -1.77 -17.33
C GLY A 20 1.42 -2.20 -17.98
N ASP A 21 0.48 -2.76 -17.20
CA ASP A 21 -0.84 -3.19 -17.70
C ASP A 21 -1.81 -2.01 -17.88
N GLU A 22 -1.62 -0.91 -17.14
CA GLU A 22 -2.32 0.36 -17.33
C GLU A 22 -1.33 1.53 -17.48
N PRO A 23 -1.67 2.59 -18.26
CA PRO A 23 -0.83 3.78 -18.32
C PRO A 23 -0.97 4.64 -17.05
N PRO A 24 0.10 5.35 -16.62
CA PRO A 24 -0.02 6.40 -15.61
C PRO A 24 -0.85 7.56 -16.16
N LEU A 25 -1.92 7.96 -15.48
CA LEU A 25 -2.76 9.08 -15.90
C LEU A 25 -2.43 10.37 -15.15
N HIS A 26 -2.06 10.26 -13.87
CA HIS A 26 -1.90 11.39 -12.97
C HIS A 26 -0.50 11.53 -12.38
N HIS A 27 0.35 10.51 -12.55
CA HIS A 27 1.64 10.41 -11.88
C HIS A 27 1.48 10.53 -10.36
N GLY A 28 0.54 9.74 -9.83
CA GLY A 28 0.12 9.76 -8.44
C GLY A 28 -1.31 10.26 -8.26
N LEU A 29 -1.48 11.56 -7.98
CA LEU A 29 -2.78 12.20 -7.78
C LEU A 29 -2.98 13.38 -8.73
N SER A 30 -4.18 13.47 -9.32
CA SER A 30 -4.59 14.65 -10.08
C SER A 30 -4.78 15.86 -9.14
N PRO A 31 -4.97 17.09 -9.67
CA PRO A 31 -5.35 18.23 -8.85
C PRO A 31 -6.61 17.97 -8.01
N PHE A 32 -7.61 17.30 -8.58
CA PHE A 32 -8.80 16.89 -7.84
C PHE A 32 -8.48 15.81 -6.79
N GLY A 33 -7.60 14.85 -7.10
CA GLY A 33 -7.16 13.83 -6.15
C GLY A 33 -6.47 14.41 -4.91
N LYS A 34 -5.72 15.50 -5.07
CA LYS A 34 -5.17 16.27 -3.94
C LYS A 34 -6.27 16.89 -3.07
N THR A 35 -7.32 17.45 -3.68
CA THR A 35 -8.49 17.94 -2.95
C THR A 35 -9.24 16.82 -2.22
N VAL A 36 -9.34 15.62 -2.83
CA VAL A 36 -9.91 14.43 -2.17
C VAL A 36 -9.08 14.07 -0.93
N LEU A 37 -7.75 14.01 -1.04
CA LEU A 37 -6.86 13.73 0.08
C LEU A 37 -7.00 14.76 1.21
N GLU A 38 -7.04 16.05 0.87
CA GLU A 38 -7.24 17.14 1.84
C GLU A 38 -8.57 17.00 2.58
N GLU A 39 -9.64 16.65 1.86
CA GLU A 39 -10.98 16.47 2.44
C GLU A 39 -11.03 15.24 3.34
N MET A 40 -10.38 14.14 2.97
CA MET A 40 -10.25 12.97 3.84
C MET A 40 -9.52 13.32 5.14
N ASN A 41 -8.42 14.07 5.06
CA ASN A 41 -7.72 14.57 6.25
C ASN A 41 -8.63 15.48 7.10
N ARG A 42 -9.41 16.38 6.48
CA ARG A 42 -10.35 17.27 7.19
C ARG A 42 -11.46 16.49 7.93
N LEU A 43 -11.96 15.41 7.33
CA LEU A 43 -13.01 14.57 7.89
C LEU A 43 -12.51 13.60 8.97
N GLY A 44 -11.20 13.40 9.09
CA GLY A 44 -10.64 12.32 9.92
C GLY A 44 -10.88 10.93 9.32
N MET A 45 -11.04 10.84 7.99
CA MET A 45 -11.16 9.57 7.28
C MET A 45 -9.77 8.99 7.00
N ILE A 46 -9.55 7.74 7.40
CA ILE A 46 -8.28 7.06 7.12
C ILE A 46 -8.11 6.87 5.61
N VAL A 47 -6.96 7.31 5.10
CA VAL A 47 -6.53 7.08 3.71
C VAL A 47 -5.87 5.71 3.64
N ASP A 48 -6.30 4.89 2.69
CA ASP A 48 -5.74 3.57 2.46
C ASP A 48 -5.05 3.49 1.09
N LEU A 49 -3.79 3.06 1.11
CA LEU A 49 -2.88 2.95 -0.02
C LEU A 49 -2.71 1.52 -0.53
N ALA A 50 -3.51 0.57 -0.07
CA ALA A 50 -3.67 -0.67 -0.82
C ALA A 50 -4.13 -0.36 -2.27
N HIS A 51 -3.69 -1.17 -3.23
CA HIS A 51 -3.97 -1.09 -4.67
C HIS A 51 -3.46 0.13 -5.43
N VAL A 52 -2.86 1.14 -4.81
CA VAL A 52 -2.36 2.31 -5.54
C VAL A 52 -1.00 2.04 -6.19
N SER A 53 -0.60 2.86 -7.17
CA SER A 53 0.75 2.80 -7.75
C SER A 53 1.82 3.25 -6.75
N MET A 54 3.07 2.81 -6.95
CA MET A 54 4.22 3.22 -6.13
C MET A 54 4.40 4.76 -6.13
N GLU A 55 4.09 5.42 -7.24
CA GLU A 55 4.12 6.88 -7.33
C GLU A 55 2.99 7.51 -6.48
N THR A 56 1.76 6.98 -6.56
CA THR A 56 0.64 7.40 -5.69
C THR A 56 0.98 7.23 -4.22
N MET A 57 1.64 6.12 -3.82
CA MET A 57 2.08 5.91 -2.43
C MET A 57 2.95 7.07 -1.94
N LYS A 58 3.98 7.43 -2.72
CA LYS A 58 4.93 8.49 -2.38
C LYS A 58 4.27 9.86 -2.33
N VAL A 59 3.41 10.18 -3.31
CA VAL A 59 2.68 11.44 -3.37
C VAL A 59 1.77 11.59 -2.13
N VAL A 60 1.00 10.56 -1.80
CA VAL A 60 0.08 10.62 -0.65
C VAL A 60 0.85 10.71 0.67
N LEU A 61 1.89 9.90 0.86
CA LEU A 61 2.72 9.95 2.08
C LEU A 61 3.42 11.30 2.26
N SER A 62 3.72 12.01 1.16
CA SER A 62 4.33 13.34 1.21
C SER A 62 3.33 14.47 1.48
N LEU A 63 2.07 14.30 1.08
CA LEU A 63 1.05 15.36 1.14
C LEU A 63 0.06 15.20 2.30
N SER A 64 -0.19 13.97 2.76
CA SER A 64 -1.18 13.71 3.82
C SER A 64 -0.75 14.37 5.13
N LYS A 65 -1.71 15.04 5.78
CA LYS A 65 -1.53 15.69 7.09
C LYS A 65 -1.74 14.76 8.27
N ALA A 66 -2.17 13.52 8.00
CA ALA A 66 -2.40 12.48 8.99
C ALA A 66 -1.76 11.16 8.53
N PRO A 67 -1.41 10.25 9.46
CA PRO A 67 -0.98 8.90 9.12
C PRO A 67 -1.97 8.19 8.19
N VAL A 68 -1.43 7.40 7.28
CA VAL A 68 -2.21 6.59 6.34
C VAL A 68 -2.03 5.10 6.65
N ILE A 69 -2.80 4.25 6.00
CA ILE A 69 -2.63 2.80 6.11
C ILE A 69 -2.40 2.18 4.73
N PHE A 70 -1.80 0.99 4.74
CA PHE A 70 -1.95 -0.01 3.69
C PHE A 70 -2.76 -1.14 4.31
N SER A 71 -4.05 -1.22 4.04
CA SER A 71 -4.97 -2.10 4.78
C SER A 71 -4.73 -3.59 4.52
N HIS A 72 -4.12 -3.94 3.37
CA HIS A 72 -3.77 -5.31 2.99
C HIS A 72 -2.66 -5.29 1.91
N SER A 73 -1.41 -5.09 2.33
CA SER A 73 -0.22 -5.17 1.47
C SER A 73 0.96 -5.77 2.22
N SER A 74 1.80 -6.54 1.52
CA SER A 74 2.98 -7.18 2.10
C SER A 74 4.28 -6.47 1.67
N ALA A 75 5.44 -7.01 2.03
CA ALA A 75 6.76 -6.39 1.76
C ALA A 75 7.34 -6.78 0.38
N TYR A 76 7.68 -5.79 -0.44
CA TYR A 76 8.14 -5.99 -1.82
C TYR A 76 9.49 -6.72 -1.89
N SER A 77 10.39 -6.46 -0.92
CA SER A 77 11.75 -7.05 -0.92
C SER A 77 11.76 -8.56 -0.73
N LEU A 78 10.69 -9.15 -0.18
CA LEU A 78 10.54 -10.60 -0.02
C LEU A 78 9.77 -11.23 -1.20
N CYS A 79 8.73 -10.55 -1.67
CA CYS A 79 7.99 -10.94 -2.87
C CYS A 79 7.80 -9.69 -3.76
N PRO A 80 8.49 -9.59 -4.92
CA PRO A 80 8.50 -8.40 -5.78
C PRO A 80 7.22 -8.22 -6.60
N HIS A 81 6.06 -8.46 -5.99
CA HIS A 81 4.74 -8.21 -6.54
C HIS A 81 4.37 -6.73 -6.37
N ARG A 82 3.79 -6.09 -7.40
CA ARG A 82 3.50 -4.63 -7.40
C ARG A 82 2.43 -4.18 -6.39
N ARG A 83 1.67 -5.12 -5.82
CA ARG A 83 0.79 -4.86 -4.66
C ARG A 83 1.53 -4.70 -3.33
N ASN A 84 2.80 -5.09 -3.27
CA ASN A 84 3.63 -5.02 -2.07
C ASN A 84 4.41 -3.70 -1.98
N VAL A 85 4.70 -3.31 -0.74
CA VAL A 85 5.28 -2.00 -0.41
C VAL A 85 6.82 -2.07 -0.52
N PRO A 86 7.47 -1.23 -1.34
CA PRO A 86 8.93 -1.19 -1.46
C PRO A 86 9.60 -0.49 -0.28
N ASP A 87 10.88 -0.80 -0.04
CA ASP A 87 11.61 -0.35 1.16
C ASP A 87 11.75 1.17 1.27
N ASP A 88 11.82 1.89 0.15
CA ASP A 88 11.82 3.35 0.14
C ASP A 88 10.47 3.91 0.65
N VAL A 89 9.35 3.30 0.25
CA VAL A 89 8.01 3.62 0.79
C VAL A 89 7.88 3.18 2.25
N LEU A 90 8.41 2.02 2.66
CA LEU A 90 8.42 1.60 4.07
C LEU A 90 9.18 2.58 4.98
N ARG A 91 10.27 3.20 4.50
CA ARG A 91 10.95 4.27 5.24
C ARG A 91 10.07 5.53 5.37
N MET A 92 9.28 5.87 4.35
CA MET A 92 8.30 6.95 4.43
C MET A 92 7.15 6.63 5.40
N VAL A 93 6.71 5.37 5.44
CA VAL A 93 5.74 4.88 6.44
C VAL A 93 6.28 5.12 7.85
N ALA A 94 7.55 4.79 8.10
CA ALA A 94 8.23 5.04 9.37
C ALA A 94 8.20 6.53 9.75
N SER A 95 8.58 7.42 8.83
CA SER A 95 8.68 8.85 9.09
C SER A 95 7.33 9.55 9.27
N THR A 96 6.25 8.97 8.73
CA THR A 96 4.89 9.54 8.79
C THR A 96 4.03 8.93 9.89
N GLY A 97 4.53 7.93 10.61
CA GLY A 97 3.74 7.19 11.61
C GLY A 97 2.61 6.35 11.00
N SER A 98 2.73 5.99 9.72
CA SER A 98 1.74 5.21 8.98
C SER A 98 1.84 3.71 9.31
N LEU A 99 0.86 2.93 8.85
CA LEU A 99 0.72 1.50 9.18
C LEU A 99 0.65 0.63 7.92
N VAL A 100 1.40 -0.47 7.88
CA VAL A 100 1.24 -1.54 6.89
C VAL A 100 0.59 -2.74 7.54
N MET A 101 -0.58 -3.13 7.05
CA MET A 101 -1.32 -4.31 7.48
C MET A 101 -1.03 -5.44 6.49
N VAL A 102 -0.24 -6.44 6.92
CA VAL A 102 0.31 -7.49 6.05
C VAL A 102 -0.79 -8.39 5.50
N ASN A 103 -0.78 -8.60 4.18
CA ASN A 103 -1.72 -9.46 3.45
C ASN A 103 -1.27 -10.93 3.53
N PHE A 104 -2.23 -11.86 3.55
CA PHE A 104 -1.97 -13.31 3.66
C PHE A 104 -2.09 -14.05 2.32
N TYR A 105 -2.39 -13.36 1.23
CA TYR A 105 -2.51 -13.97 -0.09
C TYR A 105 -1.19 -14.56 -0.56
N ASN A 106 -1.20 -15.85 -0.92
CA ASN A 106 0.00 -16.61 -1.29
C ASN A 106 0.83 -15.90 -2.37
N ALA A 107 0.17 -15.38 -3.42
CA ALA A 107 0.85 -14.69 -4.52
C ALA A 107 1.56 -13.39 -4.09
N TYR A 108 1.18 -12.81 -2.93
CA TYR A 108 1.82 -11.60 -2.39
C TYR A 108 2.80 -11.92 -1.26
N VAL A 109 2.75 -13.14 -0.72
CA VAL A 109 3.63 -13.60 0.37
C VAL A 109 4.84 -14.34 -0.20
N THR A 110 4.63 -15.34 -1.05
CA THR A 110 5.72 -16.15 -1.62
C THR A 110 5.95 -15.89 -3.10
N CYS A 111 5.15 -15.01 -3.72
CA CYS A 111 5.13 -14.84 -5.18
C CYS A 111 4.85 -16.17 -5.92
N GLY A 112 4.10 -17.06 -5.27
CA GLY A 112 3.70 -18.36 -5.80
C GLY A 112 2.35 -18.81 -5.23
N ASP A 113 1.99 -20.06 -5.54
CA ASP A 113 0.64 -20.59 -5.27
C ASP A 113 0.43 -21.05 -3.82
N THR A 114 1.51 -21.21 -3.05
CA THR A 114 1.45 -21.72 -1.68
C THR A 114 2.30 -20.85 -0.75
N ALA A 115 1.81 -20.64 0.47
CA ALA A 115 2.52 -19.95 1.54
C ALA A 115 2.23 -20.62 2.89
N THR A 116 3.12 -20.44 3.84
CA THR A 116 2.99 -20.88 5.22
C THR A 116 2.85 -19.68 6.15
N LEU A 117 2.50 -19.94 7.41
CA LEU A 117 2.47 -18.91 8.45
C LEU A 117 3.85 -18.27 8.66
N ALA A 118 4.94 -19.03 8.47
CA ALA A 118 6.29 -18.51 8.61
C ALA A 118 6.60 -17.46 7.54
N ASP A 119 6.15 -17.67 6.30
CA ASP A 119 6.35 -16.69 5.22
C ASP A 119 5.62 -15.38 5.52
N VAL A 120 4.40 -15.44 6.07
CA VAL A 120 3.68 -14.25 6.54
C VAL A 120 4.45 -13.55 7.67
N ALA A 121 5.00 -14.31 8.62
CA ALA A 121 5.80 -13.76 9.71
C ALA A 121 7.07 -13.07 9.19
N ASP A 122 7.72 -13.59 8.15
CA ASP A 122 8.87 -12.95 7.52
C ASP A 122 8.53 -11.57 6.95
N HIS A 123 7.36 -11.41 6.33
CA HIS A 123 6.88 -10.10 5.90
C HIS A 123 6.64 -9.15 7.08
N MET A 124 6.01 -9.63 8.16
CA MET A 124 5.82 -8.81 9.36
C MET A 124 7.16 -8.38 9.96
N ASP A 125 8.15 -9.27 10.02
CA ASP A 125 9.48 -8.98 10.52
C ASP A 125 10.25 -8.00 9.63
N HIS A 126 10.10 -8.10 8.30
CA HIS A 126 10.71 -7.16 7.36
C HIS A 126 10.11 -5.75 7.49
N VAL A 127 8.78 -5.64 7.60
CA VAL A 127 8.11 -4.35 7.85
C VAL A 127 8.56 -3.79 9.21
N LYS A 128 8.55 -4.60 10.28
CA LYS A 128 9.03 -4.20 11.60
C LYS A 128 10.47 -3.68 11.56
N LYS A 129 11.36 -4.37 10.85
CA LYS A 129 12.78 -4.02 10.71
C LYS A 129 12.98 -2.70 9.97
N THR A 130 12.18 -2.44 8.95
CA THR A 130 12.36 -1.28 8.06
C THR A 130 11.58 -0.05 8.51
N ALA A 131 10.32 -0.22 8.92
CA ALA A 131 9.39 0.84 9.28
C ALA A 131 9.16 1.02 10.79
N GLY A 132 9.63 0.06 11.60
CA GLY A 132 9.43 0.03 13.06
C GLY A 132 8.25 -0.83 13.49
N ALA A 133 8.26 -1.30 14.74
CA ALA A 133 7.26 -2.22 15.28
C ALA A 133 5.84 -1.62 15.39
N GLN A 134 5.74 -0.30 15.48
CA GLN A 134 4.48 0.44 15.46
C GLN A 134 3.85 0.53 14.06
N ALA A 135 4.61 0.20 13.00
CA ALA A 135 4.20 0.35 11.61
C ALA A 135 3.73 -0.96 10.96
N VAL A 136 3.55 -2.04 11.73
CA VAL A 136 3.09 -3.35 11.25
C VAL A 136 1.77 -3.77 11.90
N GLY A 137 0.84 -4.30 11.10
CA GLY A 137 -0.45 -4.85 11.53
C GLY A 137 -0.90 -6.02 10.65
N PHE A 138 -2.15 -6.45 10.81
CA PHE A 138 -2.74 -7.59 10.07
C PHE A 138 -3.81 -7.12 9.09
N GLY A 139 -3.72 -7.57 7.84
CA GLY A 139 -4.62 -7.19 6.74
C GLY A 139 -4.90 -8.39 5.84
N GLY A 140 -5.36 -9.49 6.43
CA GLY A 140 -5.26 -10.83 5.84
C GLY A 140 -6.04 -11.10 4.55
N ASP A 141 -6.95 -10.20 4.17
CA ASP A 141 -7.70 -10.30 2.90
C ASP A 141 -8.55 -11.58 2.77
N TYR A 142 -9.03 -12.11 3.89
CA TYR A 142 -9.94 -13.27 3.90
C TYR A 142 -11.20 -12.98 3.08
N ASP A 143 -11.64 -14.00 2.32
CA ASP A 143 -12.76 -13.93 1.37
C ASP A 143 -12.57 -12.92 0.21
N GLY A 144 -11.43 -12.21 0.14
CA GLY A 144 -11.03 -11.33 -0.96
C GLY A 144 -10.11 -11.98 -1.99
N VAL A 145 -9.44 -13.07 -1.61
CA VAL A 145 -8.46 -13.81 -2.43
C VAL A 145 -8.79 -15.29 -2.53
N THR A 146 -8.22 -15.97 -3.53
CA THR A 146 -8.46 -17.39 -3.84
C THR A 146 -7.22 -18.24 -3.69
#